data_AF-A0AA45MUK8-F1
#
_entry.id   AF-A0AA45MUK8-F1
#
_cell.length_a   1.000
_cell.length_b   1.000
_cell.length_c   1.000
_cell.angle_alpha   90.00
_cell.angle_beta   90.00
_cell.angle_gamma   90.00
#
_symmetry.space_group_name_H-M   'P 1'
#
loop_
_entity.id
_entity.type
_entity.pdbx_description
1 polymer ?
#
loop_
_entity_poly.entity_id
_entity_poly.type
_entity_poly.pdbx_seq_one_letter_code
_entity_poly.pdbx_strand_id
1 'polypeptide(L)'
;MGQTFSTWRLLAAALGVTISLSTGAAESLKPAIADFRSCAKPGWPREALRNEQSGTVTLAFLIAADGSVADAKVTRSSGFPLLDDAAVTGLRLCHFKPGTVDSKPVSAWQQMQYVWDLGDDSKIRVDQSAVNQYRDAALAGDPEALYLLAKAYSNGAANQATALKQFRTTLDKSLVDAQFELANRLSTGRNAPRDQAEAAAWYRKTAEAGNANGQTELGYRYVQAKGVTQNYAEAMIWYLKSATQGDHRAEFNIGLLHSDGFGVPINLAEAAKWFRKAAEGGNTKGEAALGQCYLSGKGVPEDLPQALQWLKLAAAKRSPVAERDLATMYLSGKGVSQNDEEGIRYLRLAAADEDISSQIRLGLVLAHGMHGVAANPSEGVQWQRTAAKGGNAAAENNLGYAYEIGRGVTQDYAAAREWYIRAAGHGNGNAQAALGGLYQHGLGIEKDLNKAVSLYQSAVDQNNKDGLYRLAALYEAGQGVPQNAATAAAMYQRSADLNFEAAMRRLATAYTNGELGLKANAALASEWQAKAEQQAAAPRFNFR
;
A
#
# COMPACT_ATOMS: atom_id res chain seq x y z
N MET A 1 -11.36 -53.88 -5.20
CA MET A 1 -11.53 -54.23 -3.76
C MET A 1 -10.34 -53.70 -2.99
N GLY A 2 -10.59 -53.16 -1.81
CA GLY A 2 -9.84 -52.06 -1.20
C GLY A 2 -8.36 -52.31 -0.89
N GLN A 3 -7.60 -51.23 -0.87
CA GLN A 3 -6.37 -51.15 -0.08
C GLN A 3 -6.35 -49.89 0.77
N THR A 4 -6.06 -50.15 2.03
CA THR A 4 -6.00 -49.29 3.21
C THR A 4 -4.82 -48.33 3.15
N PHE A 5 -5.05 -47.04 3.37
CA PHE A 5 -3.99 -46.08 3.68
C PHE A 5 -3.62 -46.21 5.17
N SER A 6 -2.40 -46.65 5.44
CA SER A 6 -1.80 -46.59 6.78
C SER A 6 -1.37 -45.15 7.06
N THR A 7 -1.94 -44.55 8.10
CA THR A 7 -1.60 -43.21 8.56
C THR A 7 -0.47 -43.32 9.60
N TRP A 8 0.72 -42.82 9.26
CA TRP A 8 1.74 -42.49 10.24
C TRP A 8 1.61 -41.01 10.61
N ARG A 9 1.02 -40.73 11.77
CA ARG A 9 0.97 -39.38 12.36
C ARG A 9 2.34 -39.03 12.95
N LEU A 10 3.00 -38.04 12.38
CA LEU A 10 4.02 -37.25 13.07
C LEU A 10 3.38 -35.91 13.48
N LEU A 11 3.43 -35.63 14.79
CA LEU A 11 3.00 -34.37 15.40
C LEU A 11 3.90 -33.23 14.90
N ALA A 12 3.36 -32.36 14.05
CA ALA A 12 3.92 -31.04 13.76
C ALA A 12 2.82 -30.00 14.03
N ALA A 13 3.05 -29.12 15.01
CA ALA A 13 2.16 -28.00 15.28
C ALA A 13 2.70 -26.73 14.60
N ALA A 14 1.77 -26.02 13.95
CA ALA A 14 1.79 -24.61 13.53
C ALA A 14 2.71 -24.19 12.37
N LEU A 15 2.42 -24.74 11.18
CA LEU A 15 2.13 -24.05 9.91
C LEU A 15 1.58 -25.16 9.00
N GLY A 16 0.45 -24.95 8.33
CA GLY A 16 -0.17 -25.94 7.45
C GLY A 16 0.63 -26.15 6.16
N VAL A 17 1.81 -26.76 6.26
CA VAL A 17 2.67 -27.09 5.11
C VAL A 17 2.21 -28.43 4.53
N THR A 18 1.64 -28.42 3.33
CA THR A 18 1.36 -29.64 2.57
C THR A 18 2.45 -29.80 1.51
N ILE A 19 3.25 -30.87 1.60
CA ILE A 19 4.32 -31.17 0.63
C ILE A 19 3.76 -32.15 -0.41
N SER A 20 3.69 -31.75 -1.67
CA SER A 20 3.36 -32.62 -2.80
C SER A 20 4.60 -32.80 -3.69
N LEU A 21 4.99 -34.05 -3.93
CA LEU A 21 6.06 -34.45 -4.84
C LEU A 21 5.43 -34.95 -6.14
N SER A 22 5.76 -34.35 -7.28
CA SER A 22 5.42 -34.90 -8.60
C SER A 22 6.70 -35.42 -9.28
N THR A 23 6.72 -36.72 -9.59
CA THR A 23 7.82 -37.35 -10.32
C THR A 23 7.32 -37.78 -11.70
N GLY A 24 7.84 -37.16 -12.75
CA GLY A 24 7.69 -37.63 -14.13
C GLY A 24 8.83 -38.58 -14.51
N ALA A 25 8.47 -39.83 -14.84
CA ALA A 25 9.17 -40.83 -15.64
C ALA A 25 10.69 -41.11 -15.41
N ALA A 26 11.00 -42.24 -14.75
CA ALA A 26 12.04 -43.22 -15.14
C ALA A 26 11.91 -44.46 -14.23
N GLU A 27 11.61 -45.64 -14.79
CA GLU A 27 11.30 -46.89 -14.04
C GLU A 27 12.44 -47.45 -13.16
N SER A 28 13.65 -46.88 -13.20
CA SER A 28 14.77 -47.27 -12.32
C SER A 28 15.31 -46.17 -11.40
N LEU A 29 14.77 -44.94 -11.49
CA LEU A 29 15.22 -43.82 -10.66
C LEU A 29 14.47 -43.83 -9.33
N LYS A 30 15.17 -44.12 -8.23
CA LYS A 30 14.63 -43.83 -6.89
C LYS A 30 14.83 -42.33 -6.61
N PRO A 31 13.75 -41.56 -6.37
CA PRO A 31 13.87 -40.13 -6.13
C PRO A 31 14.61 -39.86 -4.83
N ALA A 32 15.40 -38.79 -4.83
CA ALA A 32 15.99 -38.25 -3.63
C ALA A 32 14.90 -37.87 -2.61
N ILE A 33 15.06 -38.24 -1.35
CA ILE A 33 14.12 -37.89 -0.28
C ILE A 33 14.77 -36.82 0.59
N ALA A 34 14.11 -35.67 0.70
CA ALA A 34 14.55 -34.58 1.54
C ALA A 34 14.12 -34.80 3.00
N ASP A 35 15.09 -34.92 3.93
CA ASP A 35 14.84 -34.92 5.38
C ASP A 35 15.30 -33.57 5.97
N PHE A 36 14.34 -32.72 6.31
CA PHE A 36 14.59 -31.34 6.72
C PHE A 36 14.92 -31.20 8.22
N ARG A 37 15.01 -32.29 8.98
CA ARG A 37 15.31 -32.23 10.43
C ARG A 37 16.72 -31.73 10.74
N SER A 38 17.64 -31.83 9.79
CA SER A 38 19.03 -31.36 9.90
C SER A 38 19.29 -30.02 9.19
N CYS A 39 18.27 -29.44 8.54
CA CYS A 39 18.42 -28.21 7.75
C CYS A 39 18.21 -26.95 8.58
N ALA A 40 19.05 -25.93 8.33
CA ALA A 40 18.67 -24.56 8.64
C ALA A 40 17.45 -24.21 7.78
N LYS A 41 16.33 -23.84 8.41
CA LYS A 41 15.16 -23.37 7.65
C LYS A 41 15.60 -22.17 6.80
N PRO A 42 15.08 -22.02 5.56
CA PRO A 42 15.32 -20.82 4.79
C PRO A 42 14.99 -19.59 5.66
N GLY A 43 15.79 -18.54 5.56
CA GLY A 43 15.54 -17.29 6.28
C GLY A 43 14.36 -16.58 5.65
N TRP A 44 13.14 -17.06 5.88
CA TRP A 44 11.93 -16.37 5.46
C TRP A 44 11.83 -15.10 6.31
N PRO A 45 11.73 -13.91 5.72
CA PRO A 45 11.46 -12.71 6.48
C PRO A 45 10.02 -12.83 7.02
N ARG A 46 9.86 -13.45 8.19
CA ARG A 46 8.59 -13.49 8.93
C ARG A 46 8.06 -12.07 9.19
N GLU A 47 8.96 -11.10 9.22
CA GLU A 47 8.68 -9.66 9.36
C GLU A 47 8.16 -9.02 8.05
N ALA A 48 8.35 -9.65 6.89
CA ALA A 48 7.85 -9.17 5.59
C ALA A 48 6.49 -9.79 5.19
N LEU A 49 6.00 -10.79 5.93
CA LEU A 49 4.69 -11.39 5.73
C LEU A 49 3.69 -10.75 6.72
N ARG A 50 2.60 -10.12 6.22
CA ARG A 50 1.51 -9.56 7.05
C ARG A 50 0.20 -10.32 6.84
N ASN A 51 -0.67 -10.21 7.85
CA ASN A 51 -1.98 -10.88 8.00
C ASN A 51 -2.78 -11.04 6.70
N GLU A 52 -3.47 -12.17 6.56
CA GLU A 52 -4.38 -12.54 5.46
C GLU A 52 -3.72 -12.74 4.08
N GLN A 53 -2.40 -12.61 3.98
CA GLN A 53 -1.67 -12.97 2.77
C GLN A 53 -1.40 -14.47 2.73
N SER A 54 -1.88 -15.10 1.66
CA SER A 54 -1.51 -16.45 1.26
C SER A 54 -0.69 -16.41 -0.02
N GLY A 55 0.23 -17.34 -0.15
CA GLY A 55 1.09 -17.41 -1.31
C GLY A 55 1.74 -18.77 -1.46
N THR A 56 2.35 -18.99 -2.62
CA THR A 56 3.07 -20.22 -2.92
C THR A 56 4.42 -19.90 -3.51
N VAL A 57 5.45 -20.64 -3.14
CA VAL A 57 6.75 -20.57 -3.80
C VAL A 57 7.22 -21.97 -4.15
N THR A 58 7.63 -22.15 -5.38
CA THR A 58 8.23 -23.39 -5.88
C THR A 58 9.73 -23.19 -5.94
N LEU A 59 10.45 -24.01 -5.19
CA LEU A 59 11.90 -24.05 -5.15
C LEU A 59 12.37 -25.26 -5.94
N ALA A 60 13.39 -25.06 -6.76
CA ALA A 60 14.12 -26.15 -7.39
C ALA A 60 15.52 -26.21 -6.82
N PHE A 61 16.02 -27.40 -6.52
CA PHE A 61 17.38 -27.60 -6.02
C PHE A 61 18.02 -28.85 -6.62
N LEU A 62 19.32 -28.77 -6.87
CA LEU A 62 20.14 -29.84 -7.41
C LEU A 62 20.85 -30.55 -6.26
N ILE A 63 20.47 -31.81 -6.04
CA ILE A 63 21.13 -32.67 -5.05
C ILE A 63 22.28 -33.39 -5.76
N ALA A 64 23.50 -33.23 -5.28
CA ALA A 64 24.68 -33.92 -5.78
C ALA A 64 24.70 -35.39 -5.33
N ALA A 65 25.54 -36.21 -5.97
CA ALA A 65 25.65 -37.64 -5.65
C ALA A 65 26.17 -37.91 -4.22
N ASP A 66 26.83 -36.93 -3.60
CA ASP A 66 27.25 -36.99 -2.19
C ASP A 66 26.14 -36.58 -1.22
N GLY A 67 24.98 -36.11 -1.71
CA GLY A 67 23.85 -35.64 -0.91
C GLY A 67 23.84 -34.13 -0.63
N SER A 68 24.87 -33.38 -1.03
CA SER A 68 24.91 -31.93 -0.87
C SER A 68 23.99 -31.20 -1.85
N VAL A 69 23.56 -29.98 -1.50
CA VAL A 69 22.82 -29.11 -2.43
C VAL A 69 23.81 -28.30 -3.25
N ALA A 70 24.01 -28.70 -4.50
CA ALA A 70 24.94 -28.03 -5.43
C ALA A 70 24.36 -26.72 -5.98
N ASP A 71 23.04 -26.64 -6.12
CA ASP A 71 22.35 -25.42 -6.55
C ASP A 71 20.92 -25.35 -6.00
N ALA A 72 20.38 -24.15 -5.87
CA ALA A 72 19.00 -23.90 -5.45
C ALA A 72 18.51 -22.57 -6.05
N LYS A 73 17.26 -22.56 -6.53
CA LYS A 73 16.62 -21.38 -7.12
C LYS A 73 15.11 -21.37 -6.89
N VAL A 74 14.53 -20.17 -6.91
CA VAL A 74 13.08 -19.99 -6.96
C VAL A 74 12.61 -20.12 -8.41
N THR A 75 11.74 -21.09 -8.71
CA THR A 75 11.22 -21.28 -10.08
C THR A 75 9.85 -20.68 -10.30
N ARG A 76 9.08 -20.46 -9.24
CA ARG A 76 7.77 -19.80 -9.28
C ARG A 76 7.47 -19.21 -7.91
N SER A 77 6.96 -18.00 -7.85
CA SER A 77 6.44 -17.40 -6.61
C SER A 77 5.10 -16.73 -6.90
N SER A 78 4.15 -16.86 -5.99
CA SER A 78 2.84 -16.23 -6.01
C SER A 78 2.49 -15.74 -4.61
N GLY A 79 1.69 -14.68 -4.51
CA GLY A 79 1.46 -14.00 -3.24
C GLY A 79 2.58 -13.00 -2.94
N PHE A 80 2.40 -12.24 -1.86
CA PHE A 80 3.31 -11.17 -1.48
C PHE A 80 3.96 -11.45 -0.11
N PRO A 81 5.26 -11.12 0.08
CA PRO A 81 6.21 -10.67 -0.94
C PRO A 81 6.54 -11.77 -1.96
N LEU A 82 6.92 -11.37 -3.18
CA LEU A 82 7.54 -12.28 -4.15
C LEU A 82 8.94 -12.61 -3.66
N LEU A 83 9.24 -13.90 -3.50
CA LEU A 83 10.52 -14.35 -2.98
C LEU A 83 11.54 -14.51 -4.11
N ASP A 84 12.78 -14.09 -3.85
CA ASP A 84 13.92 -14.16 -4.76
C ASP A 84 14.94 -15.22 -4.32
N ASP A 85 16.03 -15.35 -5.07
CA ASP A 85 17.06 -16.36 -4.80
C ASP A 85 17.84 -16.10 -3.50
N ALA A 86 17.73 -14.92 -2.87
CA ALA A 86 18.33 -14.70 -1.55
C ALA A 86 17.65 -15.55 -0.46
N ALA A 87 16.35 -15.84 -0.65
CA ALA A 87 15.56 -16.64 0.28
C ALA A 87 15.99 -18.12 0.36
N VAL A 88 16.68 -18.65 -0.66
CA VAL A 88 17.10 -20.07 -0.70
C VAL A 88 18.50 -20.33 -0.16
N THR A 89 19.20 -19.30 0.32
CA THR A 89 20.59 -19.42 0.84
C THR A 89 20.71 -20.47 1.95
N GLY A 90 19.71 -20.57 2.84
CA GLY A 90 19.69 -21.57 3.91
C GLY A 90 19.57 -23.02 3.42
N LEU A 91 19.03 -23.25 2.22
CA LEU A 91 18.90 -24.58 1.63
C LEU A 91 20.24 -25.15 1.15
N ARG A 92 21.21 -24.29 0.83
CA ARG A 92 22.57 -24.75 0.47
C ARG A 92 23.31 -25.39 1.65
N LEU A 93 22.82 -25.21 2.87
CA LEU A 93 23.32 -25.84 4.10
C LEU A 93 22.65 -27.20 4.37
N CYS A 94 21.68 -27.61 3.55
CA CYS A 94 21.02 -28.90 3.68
C CYS A 94 21.84 -30.04 3.08
N HIS A 95 21.63 -31.24 3.63
CA HIS A 95 22.16 -32.49 3.09
C HIS A 95 21.01 -33.49 2.96
N PHE A 96 20.82 -34.05 1.78
CA PHE A 96 19.70 -34.90 1.41
C PHE A 96 20.17 -36.28 0.97
N LYS A 97 19.27 -37.28 0.98
CA LYS A 97 19.60 -38.57 0.38
C LYS A 97 19.62 -38.41 -1.14
N PRO A 98 20.74 -38.71 -1.83
CA PRO A 98 20.81 -38.60 -3.28
C PRO A 98 19.86 -39.60 -3.94
N GLY A 99 19.38 -39.24 -5.13
CA GLY A 99 18.64 -40.19 -5.97
C GLY A 99 19.57 -41.32 -6.41
N THR A 100 19.04 -42.50 -6.69
CA THR A 100 19.86 -43.63 -7.13
C THR A 100 19.34 -44.24 -8.42
N VAL A 101 20.26 -44.64 -9.30
CA VAL A 101 20.02 -45.53 -10.45
C VAL A 101 20.87 -46.77 -10.23
N ASP A 102 20.27 -47.96 -10.27
CA ASP A 102 20.96 -49.23 -9.98
C ASP A 102 21.75 -49.20 -8.65
N SER A 103 21.15 -48.60 -7.62
CA SER A 103 21.74 -48.40 -6.29
C SER A 103 22.99 -47.52 -6.25
N LYS A 104 23.36 -46.86 -7.35
CA LYS A 104 24.43 -45.86 -7.41
C LYS A 104 23.85 -44.45 -7.29
N PRO A 105 24.42 -43.57 -6.44
CA PRO A 105 23.93 -42.22 -6.28
C PRO A 105 24.17 -41.39 -7.54
N VAL A 106 23.17 -40.61 -7.93
CA VAL A 106 23.20 -39.70 -9.08
C VAL A 106 22.74 -38.31 -8.66
N SER A 107 23.23 -37.29 -9.35
CA SER A 107 22.75 -35.93 -9.14
C SER A 107 21.39 -35.74 -9.81
N ALA A 108 20.45 -35.12 -9.11
CA ALA A 108 19.09 -34.93 -9.62
C ALA A 108 18.48 -33.61 -9.14
N TRP A 109 17.74 -32.96 -10.03
CA TRP A 109 16.88 -31.84 -9.66
C TRP A 109 15.64 -32.33 -8.94
N GLN A 110 15.27 -31.60 -7.88
CA GLN A 110 14.04 -31.79 -7.15
C GLN A 110 13.28 -30.48 -7.08
N GLN A 111 11.95 -30.56 -7.09
CA GLN A 111 11.07 -29.42 -6.89
C GLN A 111 10.26 -29.58 -5.61
N MET A 112 10.06 -28.47 -4.93
CA MET A 112 9.23 -28.39 -3.74
C MET A 112 8.39 -27.14 -3.79
N GLN A 113 7.09 -27.28 -3.55
CA GLN A 113 6.18 -26.17 -3.39
C GLN A 113 5.95 -25.90 -1.91
N TYR A 114 6.23 -24.69 -1.48
CA TYR A 114 5.80 -24.14 -0.21
C TYR A 114 4.52 -23.34 -0.41
N VAL A 115 3.58 -23.50 0.52
CA VAL A 115 2.39 -22.68 0.63
C VAL A 115 2.41 -22.03 2.00
N TRP A 116 2.25 -20.71 2.05
CA TRP A 116 1.98 -20.00 3.31
C TRP A 116 0.56 -19.47 3.29
N ASP A 117 -0.06 -19.51 4.46
CA ASP A 117 -1.39 -18.98 4.71
C ASP A 117 -1.34 -18.32 6.09
N LEU A 118 -1.28 -16.99 6.13
CA LEU A 118 -1.52 -16.21 7.35
C LEU A 118 -3.03 -16.06 7.55
N GLY A 119 -3.73 -17.19 7.64
CA GLY A 119 -5.17 -17.28 7.78
C GLY A 119 -5.59 -17.44 9.23
N ASP A 120 -6.34 -16.46 9.72
CA ASP A 120 -7.16 -16.46 10.94
C ASP A 120 -6.41 -16.77 12.25
N ASP A 121 -6.14 -15.72 13.04
CA ASP A 121 -5.62 -15.79 14.41
C ASP A 121 -6.44 -16.75 15.31
N SER A 122 -7.67 -17.12 14.93
CA SER A 122 -8.47 -18.13 15.63
C SER A 122 -7.83 -19.53 15.67
N LYS A 123 -6.86 -19.81 14.78
CA LYS A 123 -6.15 -21.10 14.69
C LYS A 123 -4.85 -21.15 15.50
N ILE A 124 -4.44 -20.05 16.14
CA ILE A 124 -3.30 -20.07 17.07
C ILE A 124 -3.69 -20.94 18.27
N ARG A 125 -3.03 -22.11 18.39
CA ARG A 125 -3.22 -22.98 19.56
C ARG A 125 -2.63 -22.29 20.78
N VAL A 126 -3.46 -22.10 21.81
CA VAL A 126 -3.02 -21.67 23.14
C VAL A 126 -1.88 -22.58 23.60
N ASP A 127 -0.76 -21.98 24.03
CA ASP A 127 0.30 -22.75 24.66
C ASP A 127 -0.18 -23.26 26.03
N GLN A 128 -0.62 -24.51 26.05
CA GLN A 128 -1.15 -25.15 27.24
C GLN A 128 -0.08 -25.29 28.34
N SER A 129 1.21 -25.26 27.98
CA SER A 129 2.34 -25.24 28.93
C SER A 129 2.32 -23.96 29.76
N ALA A 130 2.29 -22.79 29.11
CA ALA A 130 2.21 -21.50 29.78
C ALA A 130 0.93 -21.37 30.62
N VAL A 131 -0.23 -21.82 30.10
CA VAL A 131 -1.49 -21.79 30.85
C VAL A 131 -1.41 -22.63 32.13
N ASN A 132 -0.83 -23.83 32.05
CA ASN A 132 -0.69 -24.70 33.23
C ASN A 132 0.34 -24.16 34.22
N GLN A 133 1.39 -23.50 33.75
CA GLN A 133 2.44 -22.89 34.58
C GLN A 133 1.92 -21.75 35.47
N TYR A 134 1.03 -20.91 34.95
CA TYR A 134 0.53 -19.74 35.68
C TYR A 134 -0.81 -19.99 36.38
N ARG A 135 -1.49 -21.12 36.14
CA ARG A 135 -2.84 -21.39 36.66
C ARG A 135 -2.89 -21.40 38.18
N ASP A 136 -1.97 -22.09 38.84
CA ASP A 136 -2.03 -22.27 40.30
C ASP A 136 -1.67 -20.97 41.03
N ALA A 137 -0.67 -20.23 40.53
CA ALA A 137 -0.32 -18.90 41.03
C ALA A 137 -1.45 -17.88 40.78
N ALA A 138 -2.12 -17.95 39.63
CA ALA A 138 -3.26 -17.09 39.32
C ALA A 138 -4.48 -17.41 40.21
N LEU A 139 -4.74 -18.69 40.52
CA LEU A 139 -5.77 -19.11 41.48
C LEU A 139 -5.47 -18.65 42.91
N ALA A 140 -4.18 -18.57 43.26
CA ALA A 140 -3.71 -17.95 44.51
C ALA A 140 -3.77 -16.41 44.49
N GLY A 141 -4.19 -15.80 43.38
CA GLY A 141 -4.38 -14.36 43.24
C GLY A 141 -3.09 -13.59 42.92
N ASP A 142 -2.06 -14.23 42.40
CA ASP A 142 -0.82 -13.56 41.98
C ASP A 142 -1.07 -12.65 40.75
N PRO A 143 -0.76 -11.33 40.82
CA PRO A 143 -1.07 -10.38 39.75
C PRO A 143 -0.34 -10.65 38.44
N GLU A 144 0.92 -11.09 38.52
CA GLU A 144 1.76 -11.33 37.36
C GLU A 144 1.35 -12.62 36.66
N ALA A 145 1.07 -13.69 37.42
CA ALA A 145 0.52 -14.93 36.91
C ALA A 145 -0.88 -14.73 36.31
N LEU A 146 -1.74 -13.91 36.92
CA LEU A 146 -3.04 -13.56 36.34
C LEU A 146 -2.88 -12.79 35.01
N TYR A 147 -1.94 -11.85 34.92
CA TYR A 147 -1.63 -11.12 33.68
C TYR A 147 -1.06 -12.05 32.59
N LEU A 148 -0.08 -12.88 32.93
CA LEU A 148 0.54 -13.84 32.00
C LEU A 148 -0.45 -14.91 31.55
N LEU A 149 -1.33 -15.38 32.44
CA LEU A 149 -2.41 -16.30 32.13
C LEU A 149 -3.45 -15.66 31.22
N ALA A 150 -3.84 -14.40 31.47
CA ALA A 150 -4.76 -13.66 30.61
C ALA A 150 -4.16 -13.38 29.21
N LYS A 151 -2.85 -13.07 29.14
CA LYS A 151 -2.09 -12.97 27.88
C LYS A 151 -2.05 -14.32 27.14
N ALA A 152 -1.79 -15.42 27.85
CA ALA A 152 -1.77 -16.77 27.27
C ALA A 152 -3.15 -17.18 26.71
N TYR A 153 -4.24 -16.89 27.42
CA TYR A 153 -5.61 -17.11 26.92
C TYR A 153 -5.97 -16.20 25.74
N SER A 154 -5.38 -15.00 25.66
CA SER A 154 -5.67 -14.09 24.55
C SER A 154 -5.09 -14.52 23.20
N ASN A 155 -4.08 -15.40 23.22
CA ASN A 155 -3.45 -15.95 22.02
C ASN A 155 -4.23 -17.11 21.38
N GLY A 156 -5.43 -17.48 21.86
CA GLY A 156 -6.29 -18.44 21.17
C GLY A 156 -7.78 -18.14 21.33
N ALA A 157 -8.59 -18.44 20.30
CA ALA A 157 -10.00 -18.04 20.20
C ALA A 157 -10.92 -18.54 21.31
N ALA A 158 -10.65 -19.72 21.88
CA ALA A 158 -11.64 -20.47 22.65
C ALA A 158 -11.87 -19.99 24.11
N ASN A 159 -11.03 -19.11 24.68
CA ASN A 159 -11.11 -18.73 26.11
C ASN A 159 -10.98 -17.21 26.37
N GLN A 160 -11.43 -16.38 25.43
CA GLN A 160 -11.13 -14.94 25.41
C GLN A 160 -12.02 -14.09 26.35
N ALA A 161 -13.26 -14.54 26.64
CA ALA A 161 -14.10 -13.93 27.67
C ALA A 161 -13.54 -14.15 29.09
N THR A 162 -12.89 -15.30 29.30
CA THR A 162 -12.18 -15.64 30.53
C THR A 162 -10.96 -14.74 30.73
N ALA A 163 -10.21 -14.45 29.66
CA ALA A 163 -9.10 -13.50 29.70
C ALA A 163 -9.56 -12.09 30.10
N LEU A 164 -10.66 -11.58 29.53
CA LEU A 164 -11.20 -10.25 29.90
C LEU A 164 -11.68 -10.18 31.36
N LYS A 165 -12.32 -11.25 31.85
CA LYS A 165 -12.68 -11.37 33.27
C LYS A 165 -11.45 -11.40 34.16
N GLN A 166 -10.42 -12.15 33.78
CA GLN A 166 -9.15 -12.24 34.51
C GLN A 166 -8.40 -10.90 34.53
N PHE A 167 -8.31 -10.19 33.40
CA PHE A 167 -7.74 -8.84 33.33
C PHE A 167 -8.45 -7.89 34.29
N ARG A 168 -9.79 -7.94 34.34
CA ARG A 168 -10.58 -7.13 35.27
C ARG A 168 -10.34 -7.48 36.74
N THR A 169 -10.12 -8.75 37.07
CA THR A 169 -9.79 -9.18 38.44
C THR A 169 -8.35 -8.82 38.87
N THR A 170 -7.42 -8.66 37.94
CA THR A 170 -6.05 -8.15 38.23
C THR A 170 -5.98 -6.67 38.59
N LEU A 171 -7.06 -5.91 38.37
CA LEU A 171 -7.06 -4.46 38.48
C LEU A 171 -6.88 -3.95 39.92
N ASP A 172 -7.20 -4.76 40.93
CA ASP A 172 -7.01 -4.42 42.34
C ASP A 172 -5.54 -4.46 42.79
N LYS A 173 -4.60 -4.92 41.94
CA LYS A 173 -3.20 -5.16 42.33
C LYS A 173 -2.15 -4.44 41.47
N SER A 174 -2.42 -3.19 41.10
CA SER A 174 -1.41 -2.22 40.61
C SER A 174 -0.55 -2.62 39.39
N LEU A 175 -1.00 -3.51 38.51
CA LEU A 175 -0.23 -3.89 37.31
C LEU A 175 -0.57 -2.97 36.13
N VAL A 176 0.25 -1.95 35.89
CA VAL A 176 0.05 -0.91 34.86
C VAL A 176 -0.06 -1.52 33.44
N ASP A 177 0.67 -2.62 33.16
CA ASP A 177 0.61 -3.31 31.87
C ASP A 177 -0.74 -4.01 31.61
N ALA A 178 -1.40 -4.51 32.65
CA ALA A 178 -2.74 -5.11 32.53
C ALA A 178 -3.80 -4.05 32.19
N GLN A 179 -3.66 -2.85 32.76
CA GLN A 179 -4.53 -1.71 32.48
C GLN A 179 -4.34 -1.20 31.04
N PHE A 180 -3.11 -1.15 30.55
CA PHE A 180 -2.80 -0.77 29.17
C PHE A 180 -3.40 -1.77 28.16
N GLU A 181 -3.30 -3.07 28.45
CA GLU A 181 -3.85 -4.11 27.58
C GLU A 181 -5.38 -4.12 27.56
N LEU A 182 -6.04 -3.80 28.69
CA LEU A 182 -7.49 -3.58 28.72
C LEU A 182 -7.88 -2.38 27.83
N ALA A 183 -7.12 -1.29 27.88
CA ALA A 183 -7.33 -0.11 27.06
C ALA A 183 -7.21 -0.44 25.55
N ASN A 184 -6.23 -1.27 25.15
CA ASN A 184 -6.08 -1.75 23.77
C ASN A 184 -7.32 -2.51 23.29
N ARG A 185 -7.91 -3.36 24.12
CA ARG A 185 -9.07 -4.18 23.77
C ARG A 185 -10.33 -3.33 23.59
N LEU A 186 -10.60 -2.44 24.54
CA LEU A 186 -11.72 -1.49 24.45
C LEU A 186 -11.56 -0.55 23.24
N SER A 187 -10.32 -0.15 22.94
CA SER A 187 -9.97 0.69 21.79
C SER A 187 -10.26 0.00 20.45
N THR A 188 -9.84 -1.25 20.30
CA THR A 188 -9.93 -1.99 19.03
C THR A 188 -11.27 -2.67 18.84
N GLY A 189 -12.06 -2.85 19.90
CA GLY A 189 -13.25 -3.71 19.88
C GLY A 189 -12.89 -5.20 19.76
N ARG A 190 -11.60 -5.55 19.92
CA ARG A 190 -11.15 -6.93 19.89
C ARG A 190 -11.63 -7.63 21.17
N ASN A 191 -12.70 -8.40 21.05
CA ASN A 191 -13.27 -9.25 22.11
C ASN A 191 -13.80 -8.49 23.35
N ALA A 192 -14.13 -7.20 23.19
CA ALA A 192 -14.91 -6.38 24.10
C ALA A 192 -15.75 -5.39 23.28
N PRO A 193 -16.94 -4.96 23.73
CA PRO A 193 -17.65 -3.86 23.09
C PRO A 193 -16.69 -2.67 22.94
N ARG A 194 -16.59 -2.16 21.72
CA ARG A 194 -15.71 -1.03 21.43
C ARG A 194 -16.19 0.18 22.22
N ASP A 195 -15.40 0.60 23.20
CA ASP A 195 -15.69 1.78 24.02
C ASP A 195 -14.46 2.68 24.00
N GLN A 196 -14.53 3.74 23.20
CA GLN A 196 -13.42 4.67 23.09
C GLN A 196 -13.24 5.51 24.35
N ALA A 197 -14.32 5.83 25.07
CA ALA A 197 -14.29 6.67 26.25
C ALA A 197 -13.68 5.90 27.43
N GLU A 198 -14.13 4.65 27.64
CA GLU A 198 -13.55 3.78 28.66
C GLU A 198 -12.07 3.46 28.34
N ALA A 199 -11.75 3.17 27.08
CA ALA A 199 -10.35 2.98 26.67
C ALA A 199 -9.50 4.21 27.00
N ALA A 200 -9.97 5.42 26.70
CA ALA A 200 -9.24 6.64 27.01
C ALA A 200 -9.04 6.85 28.52
N ALA A 201 -10.02 6.51 29.35
CA ALA A 201 -9.89 6.56 30.81
C ALA A 201 -8.80 5.59 31.31
N TRP A 202 -8.72 4.38 30.74
CA TRP A 202 -7.66 3.43 31.08
C TRP A 202 -6.28 3.87 30.59
N TYR A 203 -6.16 4.40 29.36
CA TYR A 203 -4.89 4.99 28.90
C TYR A 203 -4.45 6.14 29.79
N ARG A 204 -5.39 6.99 30.26
CA ARG A 204 -5.09 8.05 31.22
C ARG A 204 -4.47 7.51 32.51
N LYS A 205 -5.10 6.51 33.14
CA LYS A 205 -4.56 5.87 34.35
C LYS A 205 -3.15 5.31 34.12
N THR A 206 -2.91 4.66 32.98
CA THR A 206 -1.58 4.12 32.66
C THR A 206 -0.54 5.22 32.41
N ALA A 207 -0.94 6.30 31.75
CA ALA A 207 -0.09 7.43 31.46
C ALA A 207 0.31 8.21 32.73
N GLU A 208 -0.65 8.40 33.63
CA GLU A 208 -0.47 9.00 34.96
C GLU A 208 0.43 8.14 35.87
N ALA A 209 0.37 6.83 35.72
CA ALA A 209 1.28 5.88 36.38
C ALA A 209 2.70 5.84 35.76
N GLY A 210 2.98 6.67 34.75
CA GLY A 210 4.31 6.81 34.15
C GLY A 210 4.60 5.91 32.96
N ASN A 211 3.67 5.05 32.53
CA ASN A 211 3.91 4.12 31.42
C ASN A 211 4.04 4.87 30.08
N ALA A 212 5.21 4.80 29.45
CA ALA A 212 5.50 5.48 28.18
C ALA A 212 4.52 5.10 27.05
N ASN A 213 4.14 3.82 26.92
CA ASN A 213 3.16 3.40 25.92
C ASN A 213 1.79 4.06 26.18
N GLY A 214 1.34 4.08 27.43
CA GLY A 214 0.11 4.74 27.85
C GLY A 214 0.13 6.25 27.57
N GLN A 215 1.27 6.90 27.82
CA GLN A 215 1.46 8.32 27.52
C GLN A 215 1.39 8.61 26.02
N THR A 216 2.06 7.81 25.19
CA THR A 216 2.00 7.92 23.72
C THR A 216 0.58 7.68 23.20
N GLU A 217 -0.11 6.65 23.67
CA GLU A 217 -1.48 6.34 23.24
C GLU A 217 -2.49 7.41 23.69
N LEU A 218 -2.33 7.96 24.89
CA LEU A 218 -3.16 9.06 25.36
C LEU A 218 -2.94 10.32 24.52
N GLY A 219 -1.69 10.64 24.16
CA GLY A 219 -1.38 11.73 23.24
C GLY A 219 -2.05 11.53 21.88
N TYR A 220 -1.97 10.32 21.32
CA TYR A 220 -2.63 9.96 20.06
C TYR A 220 -4.14 10.13 20.11
N ARG A 221 -4.77 9.76 21.23
CA ARG A 221 -6.21 9.93 21.43
C ARG A 221 -6.64 11.39 21.43
N TYR A 222 -5.86 12.26 22.05
CA TYR A 222 -6.11 13.69 22.03
C TYR A 222 -5.95 14.30 20.63
N VAL A 223 -5.01 13.82 19.81
CA VAL A 223 -4.88 14.25 18.40
C VAL A 223 -6.11 13.81 17.58
N GLN A 224 -6.57 12.57 17.77
CA GLN A 224 -7.59 11.92 16.94
C GLN A 224 -9.02 12.03 17.49
N ALA A 225 -9.24 12.75 18.60
CA ALA A 225 -10.51 12.83 19.32
C ALA A 225 -11.12 11.45 19.67
N LYS A 226 -10.28 10.45 19.98
CA LYS A 226 -10.72 9.08 20.26
C LYS A 226 -11.10 8.93 21.73
N GLY A 227 -12.39 9.11 22.04
CA GLY A 227 -12.93 8.98 23.39
C GLY A 227 -12.59 10.14 24.34
N VAL A 228 -11.99 11.20 23.80
CA VAL A 228 -11.67 12.46 24.48
C VAL A 228 -11.91 13.60 23.49
N THR A 229 -12.17 14.80 24.00
CA THR A 229 -12.19 16.01 23.17
C THR A 229 -10.80 16.25 22.58
N GLN A 230 -10.74 16.64 21.30
CA GLN A 230 -9.47 16.93 20.64
C GLN A 230 -8.70 18.02 21.39
N ASN A 231 -7.42 17.78 21.68
CA ASN A 231 -6.57 18.74 22.35
C ASN A 231 -5.09 18.50 22.05
N TYR A 232 -4.55 19.25 21.10
CA TYR A 232 -3.15 19.11 20.69
C TYR A 232 -2.14 19.54 21.76
N ALA A 233 -2.50 20.48 22.65
CA ALA A 233 -1.63 20.90 23.75
C ALA A 233 -1.45 19.78 24.78
N GLU A 234 -2.55 19.10 25.14
CA GLU A 234 -2.49 17.89 25.97
C GLU A 234 -1.69 16.78 25.28
N ALA A 235 -1.90 16.57 23.97
CA ALA A 235 -1.13 15.59 23.22
C ALA A 235 0.37 15.86 23.29
N MET A 236 0.80 17.11 23.10
CA MET A 236 2.20 17.52 23.22
C MET A 236 2.78 17.20 24.61
N ILE A 237 2.04 17.51 25.69
CA ILE A 237 2.49 17.22 27.06
C ILE A 237 2.73 15.72 27.26
N TRP A 238 1.78 14.88 26.84
CA TRP A 238 1.90 13.43 27.00
C TRP A 238 2.99 12.82 26.11
N TYR A 239 3.13 13.29 24.87
CA TYR A 239 4.22 12.86 24.02
C TYR A 239 5.58 13.27 24.59
N LEU A 240 5.74 14.48 25.12
CA LEU A 240 7.01 14.91 25.74
C LEU A 240 7.40 14.01 26.92
N LYS A 241 6.44 13.67 27.80
CA LYS A 241 6.68 12.73 28.92
C LYS A 241 7.12 11.34 28.43
N SER A 242 6.56 10.87 27.33
CA SER A 242 6.93 9.59 26.74
C SER A 242 8.29 9.64 26.05
N ALA A 243 8.56 10.72 25.31
CA ALA A 243 9.82 10.96 24.62
C ALA A 243 11.01 11.13 25.59
N THR A 244 10.80 11.67 26.79
CA THR A 244 11.84 11.72 27.85
C THR A 244 12.24 10.33 28.35
N GLN A 245 11.39 9.32 28.13
CA GLN A 245 11.66 7.92 28.47
C GLN A 245 12.22 7.13 27.28
N GLY A 246 12.48 7.79 26.14
CA GLY A 246 13.01 7.16 24.94
C GLY A 246 11.97 6.52 24.02
N ASP A 247 10.68 6.85 24.14
CA ASP A 247 9.69 6.37 23.18
C ASP A 247 9.78 7.14 21.84
N HIS A 248 10.47 6.54 20.87
CA HIS A 248 10.68 7.11 19.55
C HIS A 248 9.40 7.29 18.72
N ARG A 249 8.27 6.66 19.10
CA ARG A 249 6.96 6.94 18.47
C ARG A 249 6.42 8.29 18.93
N ALA A 250 6.62 8.63 20.20
CA ALA A 250 6.24 9.93 20.73
C ALA A 250 7.09 11.04 20.10
N GLU A 251 8.40 10.81 19.93
CA GLU A 251 9.30 11.75 19.23
C GLU A 251 8.84 12.02 17.80
N PHE A 252 8.49 10.97 17.05
CA PHE A 252 7.91 11.11 15.72
C PHE A 252 6.61 11.94 15.76
N ASN A 253 5.71 11.66 16.70
CA ASN A 253 4.45 12.38 16.82
C ASN A 253 4.63 13.86 17.22
N ILE A 254 5.63 14.20 18.03
CA ILE A 254 6.00 15.59 18.33
C ILE A 254 6.46 16.29 17.05
N GLY A 255 7.26 15.61 16.23
CA GLY A 255 7.66 16.10 14.91
C GLY A 255 6.45 16.45 14.04
N LEU A 256 5.41 15.60 14.02
CA LEU A 256 4.16 15.88 13.29
C LEU A 256 3.40 17.10 13.83
N LEU A 257 3.34 17.27 15.16
CA LEU A 257 2.69 18.46 15.74
C LEU A 257 3.36 19.75 15.27
N HIS A 258 4.69 19.76 15.18
CA HIS A 258 5.44 20.89 14.64
C HIS A 258 5.33 21.04 13.12
N SER A 259 5.29 19.94 12.35
CA SER A 259 5.22 20.04 10.88
C SER A 259 3.89 20.60 10.41
N ASP A 260 2.81 20.22 11.09
CA ASP A 260 1.44 20.50 10.66
C ASP A 260 0.83 21.68 11.42
N GLY A 261 1.50 22.17 12.46
CA GLY A 261 1.05 23.32 13.25
C GLY A 261 -0.09 22.99 14.22
N PHE A 262 -0.11 21.76 14.73
CA PHE A 262 -1.17 21.29 15.64
C PHE A 262 -0.83 21.61 17.09
N GLY A 263 -1.53 22.59 17.67
CA GLY A 263 -1.32 23.06 19.05
C GLY A 263 -0.07 23.89 19.26
N VAL A 264 0.77 24.03 18.23
CA VAL A 264 1.97 24.86 18.18
C VAL A 264 2.07 25.51 16.79
N PRO A 265 2.73 26.66 16.62
CA PRO A 265 3.00 27.19 15.28
C PRO A 265 3.81 26.22 14.43
N ILE A 266 3.57 26.21 13.10
CA ILE A 266 4.35 25.40 12.14
C ILE A 266 5.83 25.74 12.31
N ASN A 267 6.64 24.70 12.55
CA ASN A 267 8.08 24.81 12.65
C ASN A 267 8.75 23.56 12.07
N LEU A 268 9.02 23.61 10.76
CA LEU A 268 9.62 22.49 10.03
C LEU A 268 11.04 22.16 10.52
N ALA A 269 11.79 23.15 11.02
CA ALA A 269 13.13 22.93 11.55
C ALA A 269 13.08 22.16 12.87
N GLU A 270 12.12 22.48 13.74
CA GLU A 270 11.92 21.73 14.98
C GLU A 270 11.36 20.33 14.69
N ALA A 271 10.42 20.20 13.74
CA ALA A 271 9.93 18.92 13.28
C ALA A 271 11.07 17.99 12.83
N ALA A 272 11.99 18.50 12.00
CA ALA A 272 13.13 17.73 11.51
C ALA A 272 14.09 17.28 12.63
N LYS A 273 14.26 18.07 13.71
CA LYS A 273 15.03 17.63 14.89
C LYS A 273 14.37 16.45 15.60
N TRP A 274 13.05 16.50 15.78
CA TRP A 274 12.29 15.41 16.40
C TRP A 274 12.23 14.16 15.52
N PHE A 275 12.05 14.31 14.20
CA PHE A 275 12.15 13.19 13.26
C PHE A 275 13.55 12.57 13.29
N ARG A 276 14.62 13.38 13.39
CA ARG A 276 15.98 12.87 13.55
C ARG A 276 16.13 12.03 14.82
N LYS A 277 15.66 12.54 15.96
CA LYS A 277 15.71 11.80 17.22
C LYS A 277 14.97 10.45 17.13
N ALA A 278 13.78 10.46 16.54
CA ALA A 278 13.01 9.25 16.30
C ALA A 278 13.72 8.28 15.34
N ALA A 279 14.32 8.79 14.26
CA ALA A 279 15.03 8.01 13.26
C ALA A 279 16.29 7.34 13.82
N GLU A 280 17.08 8.09 14.59
CA GLU A 280 18.27 7.57 15.29
C GLU A 280 17.89 6.51 16.33
N GLY A 281 16.70 6.63 16.92
CA GLY A 281 16.07 5.60 17.75
C GLY A 281 15.46 4.41 17.00
N GLY A 282 15.62 4.34 15.67
CA GLY A 282 15.15 3.23 14.84
C GLY A 282 13.66 3.27 14.49
N ASN A 283 12.95 4.36 14.74
CA ASN A 283 11.55 4.52 14.35
C ASN A 283 11.42 4.65 12.82
N THR A 284 10.85 3.63 12.18
CA THR A 284 10.68 3.58 10.71
C THR A 284 9.94 4.79 10.11
N LYS A 285 8.96 5.36 10.83
CA LYS A 285 8.24 6.56 10.36
C LYS A 285 9.10 7.81 10.48
N GLY A 286 9.86 7.93 11.56
CA GLY A 286 10.87 8.98 11.74
C GLY A 286 11.97 8.92 10.68
N GLU A 287 12.47 7.73 10.35
CA GLU A 287 13.44 7.50 9.28
C GLU A 287 12.90 7.99 7.93
N ALA A 288 11.67 7.60 7.57
CA ALA A 288 11.03 8.05 6.33
C ALA A 288 10.80 9.58 6.30
N ALA A 289 10.30 10.15 7.40
CA ALA A 289 10.03 11.59 7.50
C ALA A 289 11.32 12.42 7.43
N LEU A 290 12.40 11.99 8.10
CA LEU A 290 13.69 12.64 8.01
C LEU A 290 14.27 12.56 6.58
N GLY A 291 14.13 11.39 5.94
CA GLY A 291 14.47 11.22 4.53
C GLY A 291 13.73 12.22 3.63
N GLN A 292 12.43 12.44 3.85
CA GLN A 292 11.65 13.45 3.14
C GLN A 292 12.07 14.89 3.44
N CYS A 293 12.44 15.20 4.68
CA CYS A 293 12.98 16.51 5.06
C CYS A 293 14.22 16.84 4.22
N TYR A 294 15.17 15.92 4.14
CA TYR A 294 16.37 16.09 3.31
C TYR A 294 16.07 16.07 1.80
N LEU A 295 15.12 15.26 1.33
CA LEU A 295 14.74 15.18 -0.10
C LEU A 295 14.10 16.46 -0.62
N SER A 296 13.39 17.18 0.25
CA SER A 296 12.62 18.38 -0.11
C SER A 296 13.27 19.69 0.36
N GLY A 297 14.32 19.64 1.17
CA GLY A 297 14.94 20.81 1.79
C GLY A 297 14.02 21.54 2.79
N LYS A 298 13.02 20.84 3.34
CA LYS A 298 12.04 21.40 4.28
C LYS A 298 12.48 21.15 5.72
N GLY A 299 12.76 22.23 6.45
CA GLY A 299 13.21 22.18 7.85
C GLY A 299 14.72 21.92 8.04
N VAL A 300 15.36 21.31 7.04
CA VAL A 300 16.82 21.13 6.92
C VAL A 300 17.23 21.46 5.48
N PRO A 301 18.50 21.87 5.22
CA PRO A 301 19.00 22.00 3.86
C PRO A 301 18.78 20.72 3.04
N GLU A 302 18.52 20.86 1.74
CA GLU A 302 18.39 19.70 0.85
C GLU A 302 19.71 18.92 0.83
N ASP A 303 19.64 17.60 1.05
CA ASP A 303 20.78 16.69 1.05
C ASP A 303 20.33 15.33 0.51
N LEU A 304 20.49 15.14 -0.81
CA LEU A 304 20.02 13.93 -1.49
C LEU A 304 20.74 12.65 -1.04
N PRO A 305 22.07 12.66 -0.78
CA PRO A 305 22.74 11.52 -0.15
C PRO A 305 22.15 11.12 1.21
N GLN A 306 21.89 12.08 2.11
CA GLN A 306 21.24 11.80 3.40
C GLN A 306 19.81 11.29 3.20
N ALA A 307 19.04 11.91 2.30
CA ALA A 307 17.69 11.46 1.97
C ALA A 307 17.70 9.98 1.52
N LEU A 308 18.58 9.63 0.58
CA LEU A 308 18.71 8.27 0.07
C LEU A 308 19.04 7.26 1.19
N GLN A 309 19.96 7.62 2.09
CA GLN A 309 20.36 6.75 3.20
C GLN A 309 19.19 6.46 4.15
N TRP A 310 18.49 7.50 4.61
CA TRP A 310 17.37 7.33 5.55
C TRP A 310 16.17 6.63 4.89
N LEU A 311 15.87 6.97 3.64
CA LEU A 311 14.79 6.30 2.91
C LEU A 311 15.10 4.82 2.66
N LYS A 312 16.35 4.45 2.33
CA LYS A 312 16.76 3.03 2.20
C LYS A 312 16.61 2.27 3.51
N LEU A 313 16.96 2.89 4.64
CA LEU A 313 16.79 2.29 5.97
C LEU A 313 15.31 2.03 6.28
N ALA A 314 14.46 3.03 6.05
CA ALA A 314 13.01 2.89 6.25
C ALA A 314 12.38 1.87 5.29
N ALA A 315 12.81 1.85 4.03
CA ALA A 315 12.33 0.90 3.03
C ALA A 315 12.76 -0.54 3.34
N ALA A 316 13.96 -0.75 3.88
CA ALA A 316 14.39 -2.06 4.38
C ALA A 316 13.46 -2.60 5.49
N LYS A 317 12.78 -1.70 6.22
CA LYS A 317 11.76 -2.01 7.22
C LYS A 317 10.32 -1.91 6.68
N ARG A 318 10.13 -2.00 5.35
CA ARG A 318 8.82 -1.99 4.67
C ARG A 318 8.00 -0.74 4.94
N SER A 319 8.63 0.44 4.86
CA SER A 319 7.90 1.72 4.86
C SER A 319 7.39 2.03 3.46
N PRO A 320 6.06 1.97 3.18
CA PRO A 320 5.53 2.18 1.83
C PRO A 320 5.78 3.61 1.35
N VAL A 321 5.82 4.56 2.30
CA VAL A 321 6.16 5.96 2.05
C VAL A 321 7.60 6.07 1.54
N ALA A 322 8.56 5.42 2.22
CA ALA A 322 9.96 5.48 1.80
C ALA A 322 10.20 4.72 0.49
N GLU A 323 9.54 3.58 0.30
CA GLU A 323 9.58 2.83 -0.96
C GLU A 323 9.05 3.67 -2.13
N ARG A 324 7.92 4.36 -1.96
CA ARG A 324 7.37 5.28 -2.96
C ARG A 324 8.32 6.43 -3.29
N ASP A 325 8.98 7.00 -2.28
CA ASP A 325 9.91 8.10 -2.47
C ASP A 325 11.19 7.64 -3.18
N LEU A 326 11.73 6.46 -2.82
CA LEU A 326 12.83 5.81 -3.54
C LEU A 326 12.46 5.49 -4.99
N ALA A 327 11.24 4.98 -5.23
CA ALA A 327 10.74 4.75 -6.58
C ALA A 327 10.78 6.04 -7.40
N THR A 328 10.41 7.17 -6.80
CA THR A 328 10.44 8.48 -7.45
C THR A 328 11.87 8.95 -7.70
N MET A 329 12.78 8.79 -6.75
CA MET A 329 14.20 9.14 -6.92
C MET A 329 14.83 8.37 -8.08
N TYR A 330 14.66 7.04 -8.13
CA TYR A 330 15.25 6.21 -9.19
C TYR A 330 14.61 6.45 -10.57
N LEU A 331 13.29 6.63 -10.65
CA LEU A 331 12.60 6.89 -11.93
C LEU A 331 12.88 8.29 -12.50
N SER A 332 13.26 9.25 -11.65
CA SER A 332 13.60 10.61 -12.08
C SER A 332 15.10 10.87 -12.19
N GLY A 333 15.93 10.02 -11.58
CA GLY A 333 17.35 10.31 -11.39
C GLY A 333 17.63 11.42 -10.37
N LYS A 334 16.66 11.81 -9.52
CA LYS A 334 16.88 12.85 -8.50
C LYS A 334 17.77 12.27 -7.39
N GLY A 335 19.03 12.71 -7.34
CA GLY A 335 19.99 12.33 -6.29
C GLY A 335 20.62 10.95 -6.44
N VAL A 336 20.29 10.24 -7.52
CA VAL A 336 20.83 8.93 -7.89
C VAL A 336 20.92 8.83 -9.40
N SER A 337 21.75 7.94 -9.94
CA SER A 337 21.66 7.57 -11.35
C SER A 337 20.26 7.03 -11.63
N GLN A 338 19.62 7.53 -12.69
CA GLN A 338 18.30 7.04 -13.09
C GLN A 338 18.35 5.53 -13.31
N ASN A 339 17.41 4.81 -12.69
CA ASN A 339 17.30 3.36 -12.79
C ASN A 339 15.81 2.98 -12.75
N ASP A 340 15.23 2.82 -13.93
CA ASP A 340 13.80 2.57 -14.06
C ASP A 340 13.38 1.20 -13.48
N GLU A 341 14.24 0.17 -13.62
CA GLU A 341 14.00 -1.17 -13.07
C GLU A 341 13.91 -1.13 -11.54
N GLU A 342 14.88 -0.49 -10.89
CA GLU A 342 14.92 -0.36 -9.44
C GLU A 342 13.77 0.52 -8.93
N GLY A 343 13.46 1.59 -9.66
CA GLY A 343 12.35 2.46 -9.32
C GLY A 343 10.99 1.76 -9.41
N ILE A 344 10.78 0.91 -10.43
CA ILE A 344 9.56 0.10 -10.56
C ILE A 344 9.53 -1.03 -9.52
N ARG A 345 10.68 -1.61 -9.15
CA ARG A 345 10.78 -2.55 -8.04
C ARG A 345 10.24 -1.94 -6.75
N TYR A 346 10.72 -0.77 -6.36
CA TYR A 346 10.22 -0.06 -5.18
C TYR A 346 8.74 0.33 -5.30
N LEU A 347 8.28 0.71 -6.49
CA LEU A 347 6.88 1.04 -6.72
C LEU A 347 5.96 -0.18 -6.51
N ARG A 348 6.39 -1.37 -6.94
CA ARG A 348 5.70 -2.64 -6.70
C ARG A 348 5.64 -2.99 -5.22
N LEU A 349 6.75 -2.77 -4.51
CA LEU A 349 6.84 -2.99 -3.07
C LEU A 349 5.84 -2.11 -2.30
N ALA A 350 5.77 -0.81 -2.62
CA ALA A 350 4.84 0.11 -1.98
C ALA A 350 3.38 -0.19 -2.35
N ALA A 351 3.11 -0.48 -3.63
CA ALA A 351 1.76 -0.82 -4.11
C ALA A 351 1.19 -2.09 -3.44
N ALA A 352 2.04 -3.06 -3.17
CA ALA A 352 1.67 -4.29 -2.48
C ALA A 352 1.40 -4.09 -0.97
N ASP A 353 1.99 -3.07 -0.36
CA ASP A 353 1.66 -2.62 1.01
C ASP A 353 0.47 -1.63 1.01
N GLU A 354 -0.40 -1.72 -0.01
CA GLU A 354 -1.63 -0.95 -0.16
C GLU A 354 -1.45 0.58 -0.26
N ASP A 355 -0.25 1.07 -0.61
CA ASP A 355 -0.07 2.48 -0.94
C ASP A 355 -0.79 2.80 -2.26
N ILE A 356 -1.96 3.41 -2.13
CA ILE A 356 -2.88 3.73 -3.24
C ILE A 356 -2.18 4.57 -4.32
N SER A 357 -1.34 5.54 -3.92
CA SER A 357 -0.58 6.36 -4.88
C SER A 357 0.36 5.52 -5.74
N SER A 358 1.04 4.55 -5.13
CA SER A 358 1.92 3.60 -5.82
C SER A 358 1.13 2.63 -6.68
N GLN A 359 -0.03 2.14 -6.24
CA GLN A 359 -0.92 1.30 -7.05
C GLN A 359 -1.39 2.02 -8.33
N ILE A 360 -1.85 3.27 -8.20
CA ILE A 360 -2.27 4.09 -9.35
C ILE A 360 -1.10 4.31 -10.30
N ARG A 361 0.06 4.72 -9.77
CA ARG A 361 1.24 5.01 -10.57
C ARG A 361 1.77 3.75 -11.28
N LEU A 362 1.84 2.62 -10.59
CA LEU A 362 2.24 1.34 -11.17
C LEU A 362 1.25 0.90 -12.25
N GLY A 363 -0.05 1.07 -11.99
CA GLY A 363 -1.12 0.81 -12.94
C GLY A 363 -0.91 1.56 -14.26
N LEU A 364 -0.56 2.85 -14.18
CA LEU A 364 -0.29 3.70 -15.34
C LEU A 364 1.02 3.31 -16.05
N VAL A 365 2.10 3.09 -15.31
CA VAL A 365 3.39 2.68 -15.88
C VAL A 365 3.24 1.40 -16.69
N LEU A 366 2.54 0.40 -16.16
CA LEU A 366 2.30 -0.88 -16.83
C LEU A 366 1.30 -0.75 -17.98
N ALA A 367 0.25 0.06 -17.84
CA ALA A 367 -0.72 0.27 -18.92
C ALA A 367 -0.11 0.92 -20.16
N HIS A 368 0.92 1.75 -20.00
CA HIS A 368 1.50 2.52 -21.09
C HIS A 368 2.92 2.11 -21.48
N GLY A 369 3.57 1.21 -20.74
CA GLY A 369 4.95 0.79 -20.99
C GLY A 369 5.94 1.95 -20.83
N MET A 370 5.85 2.66 -19.70
CA MET A 370 6.66 3.84 -19.41
C MET A 370 7.99 3.45 -18.78
N HIS A 371 8.97 4.36 -18.80
CA HIS A 371 10.26 4.17 -18.13
C HIS A 371 10.99 2.89 -18.61
N GLY A 372 10.98 2.65 -19.94
CA GLY A 372 11.66 1.50 -20.54
C GLY A 372 11.06 0.12 -20.22
N VAL A 373 9.99 0.04 -19.43
CA VAL A 373 9.32 -1.23 -19.11
C VAL A 373 8.31 -1.60 -20.18
N ALA A 374 8.29 -2.88 -20.54
CA ALA A 374 7.31 -3.42 -21.47
C ALA A 374 5.89 -3.20 -20.92
N ALA A 375 4.99 -2.71 -21.78
CA ALA A 375 3.59 -2.53 -21.40
C ALA A 375 2.98 -3.87 -20.98
N ASN A 376 2.35 -3.88 -19.82
CA ASN A 376 1.49 -4.96 -19.34
C ASN A 376 0.13 -4.38 -18.89
N PRO A 377 -0.74 -3.99 -19.83
CA PRO A 377 -1.95 -3.26 -19.48
C PRO A 377 -2.96 -4.07 -18.68
N SER A 378 -2.98 -5.40 -18.86
CA SER A 378 -3.83 -6.28 -18.06
C SER A 378 -3.43 -6.27 -16.58
N GLU A 379 -2.12 -6.28 -16.29
CA GLU A 379 -1.64 -6.09 -14.92
C GLU A 379 -1.91 -4.68 -14.42
N GLY A 380 -1.72 -3.67 -15.27
CA GLY A 380 -2.02 -2.28 -14.93
C GLY A 380 -3.46 -2.09 -14.46
N VAL A 381 -4.42 -2.71 -15.14
CA VAL A 381 -5.84 -2.70 -14.74
C VAL A 381 -6.06 -3.39 -13.38
N GLN A 382 -5.34 -4.46 -13.05
CA GLN A 382 -5.48 -5.10 -11.73
C GLN A 382 -5.07 -4.14 -10.60
N TRP A 383 -3.97 -3.40 -10.77
CA TRP A 383 -3.55 -2.39 -9.80
C TRP A 383 -4.52 -1.22 -9.70
N GLN A 384 -5.15 -0.80 -10.80
CA GLN A 384 -6.22 0.19 -10.73
C GLN A 384 -7.46 -0.34 -10.00
N ARG A 385 -7.81 -1.62 -10.19
CA ARG A 385 -8.91 -2.26 -9.44
C ARG A 385 -8.63 -2.31 -7.94
N THR A 386 -7.40 -2.60 -7.52
CA THR A 386 -7.06 -2.57 -6.09
C THR A 386 -7.15 -1.16 -5.53
N ALA A 387 -6.64 -0.17 -6.26
CA ALA A 387 -6.70 1.24 -5.84
C ALA A 387 -8.15 1.77 -5.74
N ALA A 388 -9.04 1.27 -6.60
CA ALA A 388 -10.46 1.66 -6.61
C ALA A 388 -11.29 1.06 -5.46
N LYS A 389 -10.82 0.02 -4.73
CA LYS A 389 -11.61 -0.64 -3.67
C LYS A 389 -12.07 0.30 -2.55
N GLY A 390 -11.36 1.41 -2.33
CA GLY A 390 -11.70 2.44 -1.35
C GLY A 390 -12.40 3.68 -1.93
N GLY A 391 -12.90 3.63 -3.16
CA GLY A 391 -13.51 4.79 -3.82
C GLY A 391 -12.51 5.83 -4.32
N ASN A 392 -11.28 5.43 -4.66
CA ASN A 392 -10.32 6.37 -5.22
C ASN A 392 -10.76 6.81 -6.61
N ALA A 393 -11.23 8.06 -6.71
CA ALA A 393 -11.84 8.60 -7.92
C ALA A 393 -10.90 8.60 -9.15
N ALA A 394 -9.58 8.75 -8.94
CA ALA A 394 -8.60 8.70 -10.03
C ALA A 394 -8.43 7.27 -10.56
N ALA A 395 -8.33 6.27 -9.69
CA ALA A 395 -8.27 4.87 -10.08
C ALA A 395 -9.56 4.43 -10.79
N GLU A 396 -10.72 4.84 -10.29
CA GLU A 396 -12.02 4.59 -10.92
C GLU A 396 -12.11 5.23 -12.32
N ASN A 397 -11.66 6.48 -12.48
CA ASN A 397 -11.57 7.12 -13.79
C ASN A 397 -10.63 6.36 -14.74
N ASN A 398 -9.46 5.93 -14.26
CA ASN A 398 -8.50 5.16 -15.06
C ASN A 398 -9.07 3.80 -15.50
N LEU A 399 -9.88 3.16 -14.66
CA LEU A 399 -10.63 1.95 -15.03
C LEU A 399 -11.68 2.25 -16.10
N GLY A 400 -12.45 3.32 -15.93
CA GLY A 400 -13.40 3.78 -16.94
C GLY A 400 -12.73 3.95 -18.30
N TYR A 401 -11.59 4.64 -18.32
CA TYR A 401 -10.78 4.83 -19.52
C TYR A 401 -10.27 3.50 -20.10
N ALA A 402 -9.74 2.60 -19.28
CA ALA A 402 -9.26 1.30 -19.73
C ALA A 402 -10.36 0.48 -20.44
N TYR A 403 -11.60 0.51 -19.92
CA TYR A 403 -12.75 -0.13 -20.56
C TYR A 403 -13.23 0.61 -21.81
N GLU A 404 -13.18 1.94 -21.82
CA GLU A 404 -13.56 2.76 -22.98
C GLU A 404 -12.66 2.47 -24.19
N ILE A 405 -11.35 2.33 -23.99
CA ILE A 405 -10.40 2.09 -25.09
C ILE A 405 -10.00 0.62 -25.27
N GLY A 406 -10.48 -0.29 -24.42
CA GLY A 406 -10.12 -1.71 -24.45
C GLY A 406 -8.64 -1.99 -24.13
N ARG A 407 -8.03 -1.20 -23.25
CA ARG A 407 -6.62 -1.34 -22.87
C ARG A 407 -6.47 -2.22 -21.63
N GLY A 408 -5.93 -3.42 -21.82
CA GLY A 408 -5.74 -4.40 -20.74
C GLY A 408 -7.01 -5.17 -20.36
N VAL A 409 -8.14 -4.81 -20.97
CA VAL A 409 -9.46 -5.44 -20.84
C VAL A 409 -10.15 -5.42 -22.20
N THR A 410 -11.15 -6.27 -22.40
CA THR A 410 -12.05 -6.15 -23.56
C THR A 410 -12.77 -4.81 -23.50
N GLN A 411 -12.84 -4.10 -24.64
CA GLN A 411 -13.54 -2.83 -24.72
C GLN A 411 -15.02 -3.02 -24.34
N ASP A 412 -15.51 -2.18 -23.43
CA ASP A 412 -16.87 -2.23 -22.93
C ASP A 412 -17.30 -0.85 -22.43
N TYR A 413 -18.11 -0.15 -23.23
CA TYR A 413 -18.60 1.18 -22.88
C TYR A 413 -19.60 1.17 -21.72
N ALA A 414 -20.34 0.07 -21.50
CA ALA A 414 -21.23 -0.03 -20.35
C ALA A 414 -20.41 -0.15 -19.06
N ALA A 415 -19.38 -1.00 -19.05
CA ALA A 415 -18.45 -1.07 -17.93
C ALA A 415 -17.70 0.26 -17.71
N ALA A 416 -17.26 0.93 -18.77
CA ALA A 416 -16.63 2.25 -18.71
C ALA A 416 -17.55 3.27 -18.01
N ARG A 417 -18.83 3.30 -18.42
CA ARG A 417 -19.86 4.16 -17.84
C ARG A 417 -20.03 3.93 -16.34
N GLU A 418 -20.12 2.69 -15.88
CA GLU A 418 -20.26 2.38 -14.45
C GLU A 418 -19.07 2.86 -13.62
N TRP A 419 -17.85 2.75 -14.16
CA TRP A 419 -16.65 3.30 -13.51
C TRP A 419 -16.65 4.82 -13.50
N TYR A 420 -17.01 5.48 -14.60
CA TYR A 420 -17.10 6.93 -14.65
C TYR A 420 -18.20 7.49 -13.73
N ILE A 421 -19.34 6.81 -13.58
CA ILE A 421 -20.39 7.20 -12.63
C ILE A 421 -19.85 7.20 -11.20
N ARG A 422 -19.11 6.15 -10.79
CA ARG A 422 -18.48 6.10 -9.46
C ARG A 422 -17.48 7.23 -9.25
N ALA A 423 -16.54 7.39 -10.18
CA ALA A 423 -15.53 8.44 -10.13
C ALA A 423 -16.15 9.85 -10.09
N ALA A 424 -17.19 10.10 -10.90
CA ALA A 424 -17.93 11.36 -10.92
C ALA A 424 -18.68 11.60 -9.61
N GLY A 425 -19.24 10.55 -8.99
CA GLY A 425 -19.86 10.60 -7.67
C GLY A 425 -18.87 10.97 -6.56
N HIS A 426 -17.60 10.62 -6.72
CA HIS A 426 -16.49 11.06 -5.87
C HIS A 426 -15.85 12.39 -6.31
N GLY A 427 -16.50 13.15 -7.19
CA GLY A 427 -16.06 14.49 -7.60
C GLY A 427 -14.90 14.51 -8.60
N ASN A 428 -14.72 13.47 -9.43
CA ASN A 428 -13.70 13.49 -10.47
C ASN A 428 -14.19 14.21 -11.74
N GLY A 429 -13.67 15.41 -12.00
CA GLY A 429 -14.01 16.21 -13.19
C GLY A 429 -13.66 15.55 -14.53
N ASN A 430 -12.61 14.73 -14.61
CA ASN A 430 -12.28 13.99 -15.85
C ASN A 430 -13.31 12.90 -16.13
N ALA A 431 -13.76 12.18 -15.10
CA ALA A 431 -14.80 11.17 -15.25
C ALA A 431 -16.15 11.79 -15.64
N GLN A 432 -16.47 12.98 -15.13
CA GLN A 432 -17.66 13.72 -15.56
C GLN A 432 -17.57 14.09 -17.04
N ALA A 433 -16.42 14.60 -17.50
CA ALA A 433 -16.20 14.88 -18.92
C ALA A 433 -16.24 13.60 -19.77
N ALA A 434 -15.61 12.51 -19.34
CA ALA A 434 -15.63 11.25 -20.08
C ALA A 434 -17.05 10.66 -20.16
N LEU A 435 -17.81 10.68 -19.06
CA LEU A 435 -19.22 10.27 -19.02
C LEU A 435 -20.08 11.14 -19.94
N GLY A 436 -19.84 12.46 -19.97
CA GLY A 436 -20.48 13.37 -20.91
C GLY A 436 -20.19 12.99 -22.36
N GLY A 437 -18.97 12.55 -22.66
CA GLY A 437 -18.57 12.02 -23.97
C GLY A 437 -19.35 10.77 -24.36
N LEU A 438 -19.56 9.83 -23.44
CA LEU A 438 -20.36 8.63 -23.69
C LEU A 438 -21.81 9.00 -24.07
N TYR A 439 -22.44 9.93 -23.35
CA TYR A 439 -23.78 10.43 -23.67
C TYR A 439 -23.82 11.24 -24.97
N GLN A 440 -22.82 12.07 -25.25
CA GLN A 440 -22.77 12.89 -26.47
C GLN A 440 -22.73 12.01 -27.74
N HIS A 441 -22.00 10.90 -27.67
CA HIS A 441 -21.77 10.02 -28.82
C HIS A 441 -22.65 8.76 -28.83
N GLY A 442 -23.40 8.48 -27.76
CA GLY A 442 -24.22 7.27 -27.64
C GLY A 442 -23.40 5.98 -27.51
N LEU A 443 -22.27 6.04 -26.80
CA LEU A 443 -21.35 4.91 -26.65
C LEU A 443 -21.74 4.07 -25.42
N GLY A 444 -22.31 2.89 -25.64
CA GLY A 444 -22.79 2.00 -24.57
C GLY A 444 -24.00 2.54 -23.80
N ILE A 445 -24.61 3.62 -24.29
CA ILE A 445 -25.82 4.26 -23.76
C ILE A 445 -26.53 5.01 -24.90
N GLU A 446 -27.83 5.27 -24.75
CA GLU A 446 -28.55 6.14 -25.67
C GLU A 446 -27.93 7.55 -25.68
N LYS A 447 -27.87 8.15 -26.87
CA LYS A 447 -27.33 9.50 -27.05
C LYS A 447 -28.24 10.51 -26.36
N ASP A 448 -27.67 11.30 -25.46
CA ASP A 448 -28.36 12.38 -24.73
C ASP A 448 -27.45 13.61 -24.62
N LEU A 449 -27.71 14.61 -25.47
CA LEU A 449 -26.94 15.86 -25.48
C LEU A 449 -27.21 16.73 -24.25
N ASN A 450 -28.41 16.71 -23.68
CA ASN A 450 -28.73 17.50 -22.50
C ASN A 450 -27.98 16.96 -21.28
N LYS A 451 -27.91 15.63 -21.15
CA LYS A 451 -27.10 14.99 -20.11
C LYS A 451 -25.61 15.24 -20.31
N ALA A 452 -25.12 15.19 -21.55
CA ALA A 452 -23.73 15.52 -21.86
C ALA A 452 -23.38 16.96 -21.45
N VAL A 453 -24.22 17.94 -21.80
CA VAL A 453 -24.05 19.36 -21.39
C VAL A 453 -24.00 19.49 -19.87
N SER A 454 -24.92 18.85 -19.15
CA SER A 454 -24.95 18.89 -17.67
C SER A 454 -23.68 18.32 -17.03
N LEU A 455 -23.16 17.23 -17.58
CA LEU A 455 -21.93 16.60 -17.12
C LEU A 455 -20.69 17.45 -17.44
N TYR A 456 -20.62 18.02 -18.64
CA TYR A 456 -19.55 18.96 -18.99
C TYR A 456 -19.59 20.22 -18.12
N GLN A 457 -20.78 20.75 -17.82
CA GLN A 457 -20.93 21.87 -16.90
C GLN A 457 -20.41 21.52 -15.50
N SER A 458 -20.73 20.32 -15.00
CA SER A 458 -20.22 19.85 -13.70
C SER A 458 -18.68 19.76 -13.67
N ALA A 459 -18.06 19.38 -14.79
CA ALA A 459 -16.61 19.37 -14.94
C ALA A 459 -16.05 20.81 -15.04
N VAL A 460 -16.74 21.71 -15.74
CA VAL A 460 -16.38 23.15 -15.84
C VAL A 460 -16.42 23.84 -14.48
N ASP A 461 -17.37 23.51 -13.62
CA ASP A 461 -17.49 24.06 -12.26
C ASP A 461 -16.26 23.70 -11.39
N GLN A 462 -15.54 22.64 -11.75
CA GLN A 462 -14.26 22.24 -11.15
C GLN A 462 -13.04 22.74 -11.93
N ASN A 463 -13.25 23.66 -12.88
CA ASN A 463 -12.22 24.18 -13.78
C ASN A 463 -11.50 23.07 -14.57
N ASN A 464 -12.23 21.99 -14.94
CA ASN A 464 -11.67 20.88 -15.70
C ASN A 464 -11.43 21.28 -17.17
N LYS A 465 -10.21 21.09 -17.64
CA LYS A 465 -9.79 21.49 -19.00
C LYS A 465 -10.49 20.72 -20.13
N ASP A 466 -10.76 19.42 -19.95
CA ASP A 466 -11.46 18.59 -20.94
C ASP A 466 -12.95 18.95 -20.98
N GLY A 467 -13.58 19.16 -19.82
CA GLY A 467 -14.94 19.67 -19.70
C GLY A 467 -15.13 21.04 -20.36
N LEU A 468 -14.22 21.98 -20.10
CA LEU A 468 -14.20 23.31 -20.76
C LEU A 468 -14.13 23.18 -22.29
N TYR A 469 -13.21 22.36 -22.80
CA TYR A 469 -13.06 22.15 -24.24
C TYR A 469 -14.29 21.51 -24.87
N ARG A 470 -14.85 20.47 -24.25
CA ARG A 470 -16.01 19.75 -24.79
C ARG A 470 -17.28 20.60 -24.77
N LEU A 471 -17.50 21.36 -23.71
CA LEU A 471 -18.64 22.28 -23.66
C LEU A 471 -18.48 23.44 -24.65
N ALA A 472 -17.27 23.97 -24.82
CA ALA A 472 -16.98 24.96 -25.85
C ALA A 472 -17.33 24.46 -27.25
N ALA A 473 -16.99 23.21 -27.58
CA ALA A 473 -17.33 22.59 -28.85
C ALA A 473 -18.85 22.46 -29.06
N LEU A 474 -19.62 22.18 -27.99
CA LEU A 474 -21.09 22.16 -28.07
C LEU A 474 -21.67 23.55 -28.33
N TYR A 475 -21.14 24.61 -27.69
CA TYR A 475 -21.54 25.99 -27.97
C TYR A 475 -21.13 26.45 -29.37
N GLU A 476 -19.97 26.03 -29.86
CA GLU A 476 -19.52 26.31 -31.23
C GLU A 476 -20.46 25.67 -32.26
N ALA A 477 -20.87 24.43 -32.04
CA ALA A 477 -21.72 23.66 -32.95
C ALA A 477 -23.23 23.89 -32.76
N GLY A 478 -23.65 24.53 -31.66
CA GLY A 478 -25.08 24.68 -31.32
C GLY A 478 -25.76 23.35 -30.98
N GLN A 479 -25.04 22.39 -30.38
CA GLN A 479 -25.54 21.04 -30.08
C GLN A 479 -25.90 20.90 -28.59
N GLY A 480 -27.19 20.69 -28.28
CA GLY A 480 -27.68 20.61 -26.91
C GLY A 480 -27.69 21.95 -26.15
N VAL A 481 -27.06 22.98 -26.71
CA VAL A 481 -27.08 24.38 -26.26
C VAL A 481 -27.23 25.30 -27.48
N PRO A 482 -27.82 26.51 -27.34
CA PRO A 482 -27.83 27.49 -28.42
C PRO A 482 -26.40 27.84 -28.87
N GLN A 483 -26.20 27.95 -30.18
CA GLN A 483 -24.89 28.30 -30.73
C GLN A 483 -24.43 29.65 -30.19
N ASN A 484 -23.20 29.69 -29.64
CA ASN A 484 -22.61 30.91 -29.10
C ASN A 484 -21.09 30.92 -29.27
N ALA A 485 -20.64 31.59 -30.33
CA ALA A 485 -19.23 31.74 -30.68
C ALA A 485 -18.40 32.41 -29.58
N ALA A 486 -18.93 33.46 -28.93
CA ALA A 486 -18.20 34.20 -27.89
C ALA A 486 -17.99 33.35 -26.64
N THR A 487 -19.02 32.62 -26.20
CA THR A 487 -18.92 31.66 -25.08
C THR A 487 -17.94 30.54 -25.40
N ALA A 488 -18.00 29.97 -26.61
CA ALA A 488 -17.07 28.94 -27.05
C ALA A 488 -15.62 29.44 -27.03
N ALA A 489 -15.34 30.62 -27.60
CA ALA A 489 -14.00 31.23 -27.58
C ALA A 489 -13.48 31.43 -26.14
N ALA A 490 -14.30 31.96 -25.24
CA ALA A 490 -13.91 32.16 -23.84
C ALA A 490 -13.61 30.84 -23.11
N MET A 491 -14.39 29.79 -23.36
CA MET A 491 -14.15 28.46 -22.77
C MET A 491 -12.91 27.78 -23.35
N TYR A 492 -12.68 27.88 -24.68
CA TYR A 492 -11.43 27.41 -25.29
C TYR A 492 -10.23 28.13 -24.73
N GLN A 493 -10.31 29.45 -24.53
CA GLN A 493 -9.25 30.24 -23.90
C GLN A 493 -8.92 29.71 -22.50
N ARG A 494 -9.93 29.55 -21.64
CA ARG A 494 -9.73 28.99 -20.29
C ARG A 494 -9.14 27.57 -20.32
N SER A 495 -9.56 26.72 -21.25
CA SER A 495 -9.01 25.37 -21.40
C SER A 495 -7.54 25.40 -21.87
N ALA A 496 -7.21 26.29 -22.80
CA ALA A 496 -5.85 26.50 -23.28
C ALA A 496 -4.92 27.05 -22.19
N ASP A 497 -5.40 27.97 -21.35
CA ASP A 497 -4.66 28.50 -20.19
C ASP A 497 -4.35 27.40 -19.15
N LEU A 498 -5.13 26.31 -19.14
CA LEU A 498 -4.91 25.10 -18.35
C LEU A 498 -4.02 24.06 -19.07
N ASN A 499 -3.29 24.48 -20.10
CA ASN A 499 -2.38 23.64 -20.89
C ASN A 499 -3.08 22.50 -21.64
N PHE A 500 -4.29 22.72 -22.13
CA PHE A 500 -4.98 21.74 -22.98
C PHE A 500 -4.64 21.91 -24.46
N GLU A 501 -3.80 21.02 -24.97
CA GLU A 501 -3.29 21.02 -26.36
C GLU A 501 -4.38 21.20 -27.42
N ALA A 502 -5.52 20.51 -27.29
CA ALA A 502 -6.60 20.60 -28.28
C ALA A 502 -7.27 21.99 -28.29
N ALA A 503 -7.41 22.63 -27.13
CA ALA A 503 -7.95 23.98 -27.05
C ALA A 503 -6.97 25.01 -27.61
N MET A 504 -5.67 24.87 -27.33
CA MET A 504 -4.61 25.71 -27.92
C MET A 504 -4.64 25.63 -29.44
N ARG A 505 -4.70 24.42 -30.02
CA ARG A 505 -4.82 24.25 -31.48
C ARG A 505 -6.09 24.85 -32.03
N ARG A 506 -7.24 24.67 -31.37
CA ARG A 506 -8.51 25.25 -31.82
C ARG A 506 -8.47 26.78 -31.83
N LEU A 507 -7.84 27.41 -30.83
CA LEU A 507 -7.62 28.86 -30.77
C LEU A 507 -6.63 29.34 -31.85
N ALA A 508 -5.55 28.60 -32.08
CA ALA A 508 -4.61 28.92 -33.15
C ALA A 508 -5.33 28.98 -34.52
N THR A 509 -6.17 27.99 -34.81
CA THR A 509 -7.02 27.99 -36.02
C THR A 509 -8.02 29.15 -36.00
N ALA A 510 -8.68 29.42 -34.87
CA ALA A 510 -9.64 30.52 -34.77
C ALA A 510 -9.02 31.89 -35.04
N TYR A 511 -7.82 32.16 -34.51
CA TYR A 511 -7.06 33.38 -34.80
C TYR A 511 -6.47 33.41 -36.21
N THR A 512 -6.16 32.26 -36.82
CA THR A 512 -5.72 32.22 -38.21
C THR A 512 -6.84 32.67 -39.15
N ASN A 513 -8.05 32.15 -38.91
CA ASN A 513 -9.18 32.32 -39.83
C ASN A 513 -10.11 33.48 -39.46
N GLY A 514 -10.00 34.06 -38.27
CA GLY A 514 -10.95 35.05 -37.76
C GLY A 514 -12.31 34.45 -37.40
N GLU A 515 -12.31 33.26 -36.77
CA GLU A 515 -13.52 32.54 -36.36
C GLU A 515 -13.93 32.84 -34.92
N LEU A 516 -15.08 32.31 -34.47
CA LEU A 516 -15.57 32.40 -33.10
C LEU A 516 -15.75 33.84 -32.57
N GLY A 517 -15.91 34.81 -33.48
CA GLY A 517 -15.97 36.24 -33.14
C GLY A 517 -14.61 36.87 -32.81
N LEU A 518 -13.52 36.11 -32.97
CA LEU A 518 -12.15 36.60 -32.85
C LEU A 518 -11.71 37.24 -34.18
N LYS A 519 -10.96 38.34 -34.10
CA LYS A 519 -10.33 38.91 -35.28
C LYS A 519 -9.11 38.08 -35.67
N ALA A 520 -8.89 37.92 -36.97
CA ALA A 520 -7.69 37.25 -37.46
C ALA A 520 -6.42 37.91 -36.90
N ASN A 521 -5.52 37.12 -36.32
CA ASN A 521 -4.28 37.57 -35.69
C ASN A 521 -3.20 36.49 -35.82
N ALA A 522 -2.32 36.64 -36.81
CA ALA A 522 -1.27 35.67 -37.11
C ALA A 522 -0.25 35.50 -35.97
N ALA A 523 0.01 36.54 -35.17
CA ALA A 523 0.95 36.48 -34.06
C ALA A 523 0.39 35.60 -32.92
N LEU A 524 -0.86 35.86 -32.51
CA LEU A 524 -1.53 35.03 -31.49
C LEU A 524 -1.75 33.60 -31.96
N ALA A 525 -2.08 33.40 -33.24
CA ALA A 525 -2.20 32.07 -33.83
C ALA A 525 -0.89 31.28 -33.70
N SER A 526 0.23 31.90 -34.05
CA SER A 526 1.56 31.28 -33.96
C SER A 526 1.97 31.01 -32.51
N GLU A 527 1.63 31.90 -31.58
CA GLU A 527 1.91 31.71 -30.15
C GLU A 527 1.17 30.49 -29.59
N TRP A 528 -0.14 30.38 -29.85
CA TRP A 528 -0.92 29.23 -29.38
C TRP A 528 -0.49 27.92 -30.02
N GLN A 529 -0.10 27.95 -31.30
CA GLN A 529 0.46 26.79 -31.99
C GLN A 529 1.77 26.34 -31.34
N ALA A 530 2.70 27.27 -31.06
CA ALA A 530 3.96 26.96 -30.40
C ALA A 530 3.75 26.39 -28.98
N LYS A 531 2.81 26.93 -28.21
CA LYS A 531 2.43 26.38 -26.89
C LYS A 531 1.86 24.96 -27.02
N ALA A 532 1.02 24.70 -28.02
CA ALA A 532 0.46 23.37 -28.26
C ALA A 532 1.55 22.35 -28.63
N GLU A 533 2.53 22.74 -29.44
CA GLU A 533 3.67 21.91 -29.82
C GLU A 533 4.59 21.61 -28.64
N GLN A 534 4.90 22.62 -27.83
CA GLN A 534 5.66 22.44 -26.59
C GLN A 534 4.95 21.47 -25.64
N GLN A 535 3.63 21.62 -25.50
CA GLN A 535 2.82 20.73 -24.66
C GLN A 535 2.73 19.31 -25.22
N ALA A 536 2.71 19.14 -26.54
CA ALA A 536 2.70 17.84 -27.21
C ALA A 536 4.06 17.12 -27.11
N ALA A 537 5.17 17.89 -27.08
CA ALA A 537 6.53 17.40 -26.92
C ALA A 537 6.89 17.08 -25.46
N ALA A 538 6.13 17.59 -24.49
CA ALA A 538 6.34 17.28 -23.08
C ALA A 538 6.19 15.76 -22.84
N PRO A 539 7.12 15.12 -22.10
CA PRO A 539 7.00 13.72 -21.76
C PRO A 539 5.64 13.47 -21.08
N ARG A 540 4.82 12.56 -21.63
CA ARG A 540 3.48 12.23 -21.16
C ARG A 540 3.53 11.45 -19.83
N PHE A 541 4.14 12.01 -18.79
CA PHE A 541 4.07 11.49 -17.42
C PHE A 541 2.87 12.07 -16.64
N ASN A 542 2.23 13.12 -17.15
CA ASN A 542 0.99 13.67 -16.62
C ASN A 542 -0.19 13.09 -17.42
N PHE A 543 -0.88 12.10 -16.83
CA PHE A 543 -2.16 11.65 -17.37
C PHE A 543 -3.26 12.67 -17.04
N ARG A 544 -4.21 12.77 -17.97
CA ARG A 544 -5.32 13.70 -17.98
C ARG A 544 -6.20 13.57 -16.76
#